data_AF-A0A645ESB2-F1
#
_entry.id   AF-A0A645ESB2-F1
#
_cell.length_a   1.000
_cell.length_b   1.000
_cell.length_c   1.000
_cell.angle_alpha   90.00
_cell.angle_beta   90.00
_cell.angle_gamma   90.00
#
_symmetry.space_group_name_H-M   'P 1'
#
loop_
_entity.id
_entity.type
_entity.pdbx_description
1 polymer ?
#
loop_
_entity_poly.entity_id
_entity_poly.type
_entity_poly.pdbx_seq_one_letter_code
_entity_poly.pdbx_strand_id
1 'polypeptide(L)'
;MSKEKALAIFTAVPRTHNCAQAVAAGFAREALVDTLHDCGGGRAPEGLCGALHAALLMAPEDRREELRKRFAAGAGSVYCRTLKQELKFPCAECVRLGAALAEEFADKPEIR
;
A
#
# COMPACT_ATOMS: atom_id res chain seq x y z
N MET A 1 -13.72 2.13 3.91
CA MET A 1 -13.77 3.59 3.69
C MET A 1 -12.40 4.11 3.28
N SER A 2 -11.35 3.74 4.02
CA SER A 2 -9.96 4.09 3.70
C SER A 2 -9.50 3.45 2.39
N LYS A 3 -10.00 2.25 2.07
CA LYS A 3 -9.80 1.58 0.78
C LYS A 3 -10.34 2.38 -0.42
N GLU A 4 -11.60 2.81 -0.37
CA GLU A 4 -12.23 3.59 -1.44
C GLU A 4 -11.51 4.93 -1.61
N LYS A 5 -11.15 5.58 -0.50
CA LYS A 5 -10.38 6.83 -0.50
C LYS A 5 -8.99 6.66 -1.12
N ALA A 6 -8.25 5.61 -0.75
CA ALA A 6 -6.93 5.33 -1.32
C ALA A 6 -7.01 5.11 -2.84
N LEU A 7 -8.01 4.37 -3.32
CA LEU A 7 -8.21 4.15 -4.74
C LEU A 7 -8.55 5.46 -5.46
N ALA A 8 -9.47 6.25 -4.92
CA ALA A 8 -9.85 7.55 -5.48
C ALA A 8 -8.64 8.50 -5.60
N ILE A 9 -7.79 8.56 -4.58
CA ILE A 9 -6.54 9.35 -4.58
C ILE A 9 -5.59 8.86 -5.68
N PHE A 10 -5.43 7.53 -5.81
CA PHE A 10 -4.52 6.96 -6.80
C PHE A 10 -4.96 7.22 -8.25
N THR A 11 -6.26 7.22 -8.51
CA THR A 11 -6.84 7.42 -9.84
C THR A 11 -7.14 8.88 -10.16
N ALA A 12 -6.93 9.81 -9.23
CA ALA A 12 -7.19 11.22 -9.42
C ALA A 12 -6.37 11.80 -10.59
N VAL A 13 -6.97 12.77 -11.29
CA VAL A 13 -6.35 13.51 -12.39
C VAL A 13 -6.38 15.01 -12.04
N PRO A 14 -5.22 15.72 -12.08
CA PRO A 14 -3.89 15.21 -12.38
C PRO A 14 -3.39 14.22 -11.31
N ARG A 15 -2.50 13.31 -11.71
CA ARG A 15 -1.95 12.32 -10.80
C ARG A 15 -0.99 12.97 -9.81
N THR A 16 -1.34 12.96 -8.53
CA THR A 16 -0.56 13.59 -7.45
C THR A 16 0.13 12.59 -6.52
N HIS A 17 -0.30 11.31 -6.52
CA HIS A 17 0.20 10.30 -5.58
C HIS A 17 0.66 9.03 -6.31
N ASN A 18 1.73 8.42 -5.78
CA ASN A 18 2.11 7.06 -6.15
C ASN A 18 1.29 6.00 -5.38
N CYS A 19 1.52 4.71 -5.64
CA CYS A 19 0.76 3.64 -4.99
C CYS A 19 0.96 3.56 -3.46
N ALA A 20 2.15 3.89 -2.95
CA ALA A 20 2.42 3.92 -1.51
C ALA A 20 1.74 5.12 -0.86
N GLN A 21 1.93 6.31 -1.43
CA GLN A 21 1.34 7.55 -0.96
C GLN A 21 -0.19 7.50 -0.95
N ALA A 22 -0.81 6.92 -1.98
CA ALA A 22 -2.26 6.81 -2.05
C ALA A 22 -2.84 5.95 -0.91
N VAL A 23 -2.17 4.84 -0.57
CA VAL A 23 -2.56 4.01 0.58
C VAL A 23 -2.41 4.81 1.87
N ALA A 24 -1.26 5.43 2.14
CA ALA A 24 -1.07 6.21 3.37
C ALA A 24 -2.06 7.40 3.50
N ALA A 25 -2.33 8.12 2.40
CA ALA A 25 -3.28 9.23 2.37
C ALA A 25 -4.74 8.78 2.57
N GLY A 26 -5.09 7.58 2.11
CA GLY A 26 -6.38 6.93 2.39
C GLY A 26 -6.65 6.77 3.89
N PHE A 27 -5.59 6.65 4.69
CA PHE A 27 -5.64 6.47 6.15
C PHE A 27 -5.35 7.74 6.95
N ALA A 28 -5.27 8.90 6.28
CA ALA A 28 -4.88 10.16 6.93
C ALA A 28 -3.57 10.03 7.73
N ARG A 29 -2.54 9.46 7.07
CA ARG A 29 -1.18 9.35 7.59
C ARG A 29 -0.26 10.32 6.83
N GLU A 30 -0.53 11.61 6.91
CA GLU A 30 0.16 12.65 6.11
C GLU A 30 1.68 12.63 6.32
N ALA A 31 2.13 12.49 7.56
CA ALA A 31 3.57 12.36 7.86
C ALA A 31 4.20 11.15 7.14
N LEU A 32 3.46 10.06 6.97
CA LEU A 32 3.92 8.89 6.22
C LEU A 32 3.89 9.17 4.70
N VAL A 33 2.87 9.87 4.19
CA VAL A 33 2.75 10.24 2.77
C VAL A 33 4.00 10.98 2.27
N ASP A 34 4.53 11.91 3.06
CA ASP A 34 5.70 12.72 2.71
C ASP A 34 6.97 11.87 2.54
N THR A 35 7.11 10.82 3.36
CA THR A 35 8.26 9.89 3.29
C THR A 35 8.19 8.94 2.10
N LEU A 36 7.02 8.75 1.49
CA LEU A 36 6.76 7.72 0.50
C LEU A 36 6.86 8.17 -0.96
N HIS A 37 7.29 9.42 -1.23
CA HIS A 37 7.34 9.98 -2.58
C HIS A 37 8.17 9.14 -3.57
N ASP A 38 9.26 8.52 -3.07
CA ASP A 38 10.14 7.67 -3.86
C ASP A 38 9.73 6.20 -3.93
N CYS A 39 8.71 5.76 -3.19
CA CYS A 39 8.29 4.36 -3.16
C CYS A 39 7.40 3.92 -4.35
N GLY A 40 7.26 4.77 -5.38
CA GLY A 40 6.51 4.49 -6.59
C GLY A 40 7.28 3.64 -7.61
N GLY A 41 6.57 2.80 -8.37
CA GLY A 41 7.15 2.09 -9.52
C GLY A 41 8.10 0.94 -9.17
N GLY A 42 8.00 0.40 -7.96
CA GLY A 42 8.87 -0.69 -7.48
C GLY A 42 10.16 -0.23 -6.83
N ARG A 43 10.23 1.05 -6.45
CA ARG A 43 11.35 1.67 -5.72
C ARG A 43 11.19 1.63 -4.20
N ALA A 44 10.13 1.00 -3.68
CA ALA A 44 10.05 0.71 -2.26
C ALA A 44 11.21 -0.23 -1.84
N PRO A 45 11.62 -0.24 -0.56
CA PRO A 45 12.69 -1.10 -0.08
C PRO A 45 12.54 -2.54 -0.55
N GLU A 46 13.66 -3.17 -0.91
CA GLU A 46 13.72 -4.56 -1.41
C GLU A 46 12.93 -4.79 -2.72
N GLY A 47 12.50 -3.74 -3.43
CA GLY A 47 11.71 -3.86 -4.66
C GLY A 47 10.22 -4.18 -4.41
N LEU A 48 9.76 -4.00 -3.18
CA LEU A 48 8.38 -4.27 -2.79
C LEU A 48 7.37 -3.42 -3.57
N CYS A 49 6.13 -3.91 -3.61
CA CYS A 49 4.99 -3.11 -4.02
C CYS A 49 4.82 -1.92 -3.06
N GLY A 50 4.75 -0.70 -3.59
CA GLY A 50 4.59 0.50 -2.76
C GLY A 50 3.31 0.49 -1.90
N ALA A 51 2.20 -0.04 -2.43
CA ALA A 51 0.95 -0.16 -1.67
C ALA A 51 1.09 -1.11 -0.46
N LEU A 52 1.80 -2.24 -0.64
CA LEU A 52 2.13 -3.15 0.45
C LEU A 52 3.08 -2.49 1.44
N HIS A 53 4.12 -1.80 0.96
CA HIS A 53 5.09 -1.15 1.82
C HIS A 53 4.43 -0.13 2.76
N ALA A 54 3.53 0.71 2.24
CA ALA A 54 2.75 1.63 3.06
C ALA A 54 1.90 0.90 4.12
N ALA A 55 1.22 -0.19 3.73
CA ALA A 55 0.43 -1.00 4.66
C ALA A 55 1.28 -1.60 5.79
N LEU A 56 2.50 -2.06 5.48
CA LEU A 56 3.43 -2.59 6.48
C LEU A 56 3.90 -1.53 7.48
N LEU A 57 4.15 -0.31 7.02
CA LEU A 57 4.57 0.79 7.90
C LEU A 57 3.47 1.23 8.86
N MET A 58 2.20 0.99 8.53
CA MET A 58 1.06 1.28 9.41
C MET A 58 0.69 0.12 10.34
N ALA A 59 1.26 -1.07 10.10
CA ALA A 59 0.98 -2.27 10.88
C ALA A 59 2.03 -2.47 12.00
N PRO A 60 1.62 -3.06 13.14
CA PRO A 60 2.55 -3.42 14.20
C PRO A 60 3.48 -4.54 13.72
N GLU A 61 4.70 -4.54 14.25
CA GLU A 61 5.81 -5.34 13.70
C GLU A 61 5.52 -6.84 13.68
N ASP A 62 4.85 -7.35 14.72
CA ASP A 62 4.46 -8.74 14.90
C ASP A 62 3.43 -9.23 13.85
N ARG A 63 2.66 -8.31 13.26
CA ARG A 63 1.66 -8.64 12.23
C ARG A 63 2.12 -8.39 10.79
N ARG A 64 3.30 -7.77 10.59
CA ARG A 64 3.82 -7.43 9.25
C ARG A 64 4.05 -8.65 8.37
N GLU A 65 4.53 -9.75 8.93
CA GLU A 65 4.78 -10.98 8.15
C GLU A 65 3.46 -11.58 7.63
N GLU A 66 2.43 -11.61 8.47
CA GLU A 66 1.11 -12.10 8.09
C GLU A 66 0.48 -11.20 7.01
N LEU A 67 0.62 -9.88 7.15
CA LEU A 67 0.19 -8.93 6.12
C LEU A 67 0.89 -9.21 4.78
N ARG A 68 2.23 -9.41 4.78
CA ARG A 68 2.98 -9.77 3.57
C ARG A 68 2.44 -11.05 2.93
N LYS A 69 2.17 -12.09 3.73
CA LYS A 69 1.60 -13.37 3.25
C LYS A 69 0.23 -13.18 2.63
N ARG A 70 -0.68 -12.44 3.27
CA ARG A 70 -2.04 -12.20 2.76
C ARG A 70 -2.02 -11.33 1.49
N PHE A 71 -1.11 -10.37 1.40
CA PHE A 71 -0.91 -9.61 0.16
C PHE A 71 -0.43 -10.53 -0.97
N ALA A 72 0.57 -11.38 -0.71
CA ALA A 72 1.08 -12.34 -1.68
C ALA A 72 -0.02 -13.33 -2.13
N ALA A 73 -0.86 -13.81 -1.21
CA ALA A 73 -1.98 -14.70 -1.53
C ALA A 73 -3.03 -14.02 -2.42
N GLY A 74 -3.27 -12.72 -2.25
CA GLY A 74 -4.24 -11.97 -3.04
C GLY A 74 -3.72 -11.47 -4.40
N ALA A 75 -2.43 -11.10 -4.48
CA ALA A 75 -1.83 -10.50 -5.67
C ALA A 75 -0.88 -11.44 -6.43
N GLY A 76 -0.53 -12.60 -5.85
CA GLY A 76 0.42 -13.58 -6.38
C GLY A 76 1.91 -13.26 -6.10
N SER A 77 2.23 -12.03 -5.69
CA SER A 77 3.60 -11.63 -5.30
C SER A 77 3.58 -10.37 -4.43
N VAL A 78 4.68 -10.13 -3.73
CA VAL A 78 4.93 -8.88 -2.97
C VAL A 78 5.78 -7.88 -3.76
N TYR A 79 6.46 -8.33 -4.82
CA TYR A 79 7.44 -7.53 -5.56
C TYR A 79 6.77 -6.83 -6.75
N CYS A 80 7.00 -5.52 -6.86
CA CYS A 80 6.31 -4.70 -7.87
C CYS A 80 6.63 -5.15 -9.31
N ARG A 81 7.87 -5.56 -9.55
CA ARG A 81 8.31 -6.01 -10.88
C ARG A 81 7.59 -7.28 -11.31
N THR A 82 7.55 -8.30 -10.45
CA THR A 82 6.81 -9.55 -10.72
C THR A 82 5.33 -9.29 -10.94
N LEU A 83 4.71 -8.46 -10.08
CA LEU A 83 3.30 -8.07 -10.22
C LEU A 83 3.03 -7.43 -11.59
N LYS A 84 3.85 -6.47 -12.02
CA LYS A 84 3.63 -5.75 -13.29
C LYS A 84 4.03 -6.55 -14.53
N GLN A 85 5.14 -7.28 -14.47
CA GLN A 85 5.75 -7.89 -15.66
C GLN A 85 5.23 -9.31 -15.91
N GLU A 86 5.13 -10.13 -14.87
CA GLU A 86 4.78 -11.55 -14.98
C GLU A 86 3.28 -11.74 -14.77
N LEU A 87 2.74 -11.22 -13.67
CA LEU A 87 1.35 -11.44 -13.28
C LEU A 87 0.36 -10.44 -13.90
N LYS A 88 0.87 -9.38 -14.52
CA LYS A 88 0.08 -8.26 -15.08
C LYS A 88 -0.95 -7.67 -14.10
N PHE A 89 -0.66 -7.78 -12.80
CA PHE A 89 -1.53 -7.32 -11.73
C PHE A 89 -1.54 -5.78 -11.66
N PRO A 90 -2.69 -5.10 -11.84
CA PRO A 90 -2.74 -3.65 -11.95
C PRO A 90 -2.34 -2.93 -10.66
N CYS A 91 -1.66 -1.78 -10.77
CA CYS A 91 -1.30 -0.98 -9.60
C CYS A 91 -2.52 -0.47 -8.81
N ALA A 92 -3.65 -0.23 -9.48
CA ALA A 92 -4.91 0.13 -8.80
C ALA A 92 -5.41 -1.01 -7.90
N GLU A 93 -5.30 -2.26 -8.37
CA GLU A 93 -5.63 -3.44 -7.56
C GLU A 93 -4.65 -3.63 -6.40
N CYS A 94 -3.35 -3.33 -6.60
CA CYS A 94 -2.39 -3.30 -5.49
C CYS A 94 -2.79 -2.28 -4.42
N VAL A 95 -3.23 -1.08 -4.82
CA VAL A 95 -3.70 -0.04 -3.89
C VAL A 95 -4.96 -0.52 -3.16
N ARG A 96 -5.91 -1.10 -3.89
CA ARG A 96 -7.14 -1.65 -3.33
C ARG A 96 -6.86 -2.73 -2.28
N LEU A 97 -5.99 -3.69 -2.61
CA LEU A 97 -5.60 -4.78 -1.71
C LEU A 97 -4.77 -4.29 -0.53
N GLY A 98 -3.77 -3.44 -0.78
CA GLY A 98 -2.91 -2.89 0.26
C GLY A 98 -3.70 -2.05 1.26
N ALA A 99 -4.65 -1.24 0.79
CA ALA A 99 -5.54 -0.49 1.67
C ALA A 99 -6.52 -1.39 2.43
N ALA A 100 -7.09 -2.43 1.81
CA ALA A 100 -7.95 -3.40 2.51
C ALA A 100 -7.19 -4.09 3.65
N LEU A 101 -5.97 -4.56 3.39
CA LEU A 101 -5.14 -5.18 4.41
C LEU A 101 -4.70 -4.17 5.47
N ALA A 102 -4.39 -2.93 5.11
CA ALA A 102 -4.14 -1.89 6.10
C ALA A 102 -5.36 -1.64 7.01
N GLU A 103 -6.61 -1.75 6.54
CA GLU A 103 -7.79 -1.61 7.41
C GLU A 103 -7.86 -2.75 8.45
N GLU A 104 -7.41 -3.95 8.08
CA GLU A 104 -7.40 -5.13 8.97
C GLU A 104 -6.18 -5.16 9.92
N PHE A 105 -5.06 -4.59 9.49
CA PHE A 105 -3.75 -4.75 10.15
C PHE A 105 -3.18 -3.48 10.78
N ALA A 106 -3.63 -2.30 10.38
CA ALA A 106 -3.11 -1.07 10.94
C ALA A 106 -3.41 -0.97 12.44
N ASP A 107 -2.48 -0.35 13.16
CA ASP A 107 -2.70 0.01 14.55
C ASP A 107 -3.94 0.92 14.63
N LYS A 108 -4.91 0.52 15.45
CA LYS A 108 -5.99 1.43 15.85
C LYS A 108 -5.30 2.59 16.57
N PRO A 109 -5.60 3.86 16.23
CA PRO A 109 -5.08 4.96 17.01
C PRO A 109 -5.47 4.71 18.47
N GLU A 110 -4.47 4.66 19.36
CA GLU A 110 -4.72 4.70 20.79
C GLU A 110 -5.52 5.98 21.04
N ILE A 111 -6.81 5.81 21.33
CA ILE A 111 -7.65 6.89 21.82
C ILE A 111 -7.12 7.15 23.24
N ARG A 112 -6.26 8.15 23.37
CA ARG A 112 -5.81 8.66 24.67
C ARG A 112 -6.65 9.85 25.07
#